data_AF-A0A1V5I9N1-F1
#
_entry.id   AF-A0A1V5I9N1-F1
#
_cell.length_a   1.000
_cell.length_b   1.000
_cell.length_c   1.000
_cell.angle_alpha   90.00
_cell.angle_beta   90.00
_cell.angle_gamma   90.00
#
_symmetry.space_group_name_H-M   'P 1'
#
loop_
_entity.id
_entity.type
_entity.pdbx_description
1 polymer ?
#
loop_
_entity_poly.entity_id
_entity_poly.type
_entity_poly.pdbx_seq_one_letter_code
_entity_poly.pdbx_strand_id
1 'polypeptide(L)'
;MSNDKTETKAATKTANLYPFVTRAQIKARLEEEPQYRYEAMVLLFTLQTEYEQDTSKTRDKNRQGFMSSHSVHGTRIAKLLKDGTVLDLEDEVRVLQIAPRYSRQLAVVARARQIAEDPALAEVARIFSAG
;
A
#
# COMPACT_ATOMS: atom_id res chain seq x y z
N MET A 1 55.25 -11.45 -19.35
CA MET A 1 54.32 -12.59 -19.36
C MET A 1 53.28 -12.34 -18.29
N SER A 2 52.13 -11.84 -18.74
CA SER A 2 50.94 -11.60 -17.93
C SER A 2 50.40 -12.91 -17.39
N ASN A 3 49.92 -12.92 -16.14
CA ASN A 3 48.78 -13.75 -15.74
C ASN A 3 48.06 -13.04 -14.59
N ASP A 4 47.32 -12.03 -15.03
CA ASP A 4 46.17 -11.47 -14.35
C ASP A 4 45.12 -12.58 -14.19
N LYS A 5 44.87 -13.01 -12.97
CA LYS A 5 43.73 -13.86 -12.62
C LYS A 5 42.86 -13.07 -11.65
N THR A 6 42.17 -12.10 -12.22
CA THR A 6 40.98 -11.48 -11.65
C THR A 6 39.86 -12.54 -11.63
N GLU A 7 39.82 -13.33 -10.55
CA GLU A 7 38.64 -14.12 -10.22
C GLU A 7 37.51 -13.16 -9.84
N THR A 8 36.75 -12.79 -10.87
CA THR A 8 35.46 -12.11 -10.72
C THR A 8 34.52 -13.11 -10.05
N LYS A 9 34.48 -13.09 -8.72
CA LYS A 9 33.38 -13.70 -7.96
C LYS A 9 32.11 -12.98 -8.39
N ALA A 10 31.40 -13.59 -9.32
CA ALA A 10 30.03 -13.26 -9.66
C ALA A 10 29.25 -13.22 -8.35
N ALA A 11 28.94 -12.00 -7.89
CA ALA A 11 28.00 -11.78 -6.83
C ALA A 11 26.64 -12.21 -7.36
N THR A 12 26.32 -13.49 -7.23
CA THR A 12 24.97 -14.02 -7.39
C THR A 12 24.16 -13.46 -6.22
N LYS A 13 23.82 -12.16 -6.30
CA LYS A 13 22.69 -11.60 -5.57
C LYS A 13 21.52 -12.46 -6.01
N THR A 14 21.01 -13.25 -5.09
CA THR A 14 19.66 -13.82 -5.15
C THR A 14 18.71 -12.67 -5.44
N ALA A 15 18.47 -12.42 -6.73
CA ALA A 15 17.54 -11.43 -7.19
C ALA A 15 16.20 -11.77 -6.56
N ASN A 16 15.58 -10.80 -5.90
CA ASN A 16 14.23 -10.94 -5.37
C ASN A 16 13.34 -11.44 -6.51
N LEU A 17 12.98 -12.72 -6.50
CA LEU A 17 12.16 -13.38 -7.52
C LEU A 17 10.74 -12.80 -7.58
N TYR A 18 10.37 -11.98 -6.59
CA TYR A 18 9.09 -11.31 -6.49
C TYR A 18 9.22 -9.85 -6.97
N PRO A 19 8.71 -9.50 -8.17
CA PRO A 19 8.89 -8.17 -8.76
C PRO A 19 7.94 -7.11 -8.20
N PHE A 20 6.99 -7.49 -7.34
CA PHE A 20 5.99 -6.56 -6.81
C PHE A 20 6.40 -5.97 -5.48
N VAL A 21 5.85 -4.80 -5.16
CA VAL A 21 6.00 -4.22 -3.83
C VAL A 21 5.41 -5.17 -2.78
N THR A 22 6.24 -5.55 -1.82
CA THR A 22 5.86 -6.48 -0.75
C THR A 22 5.13 -5.76 0.38
N ARG A 23 4.35 -6.52 1.16
CA ARG A 23 3.73 -6.02 2.38
C ARG A 23 4.76 -5.45 3.37
N ALA A 24 5.94 -6.06 3.46
CA ALA A 24 7.01 -5.60 4.37
C ALA A 24 7.52 -4.22 3.96
N GLN A 25 7.74 -3.99 2.67
CA GLN A 25 8.13 -2.67 2.15
C GLN A 25 7.03 -1.62 2.42
N ILE A 26 5.76 -1.93 2.14
CA ILE A 26 4.65 -1.02 2.44
C ILE A 26 4.61 -0.68 3.94
N LYS A 27 4.80 -1.68 4.81
CA LYS A 27 4.80 -1.47 6.27
C LYS A 27 5.94 -0.54 6.70
N ALA A 28 7.16 -0.76 6.20
CA ALA A 28 8.29 0.12 6.50
C ALA A 28 8.01 1.57 6.06
N ARG A 29 7.48 1.77 4.85
CA ARG A 29 7.08 3.11 4.39
C ARG A 29 6.02 3.74 5.28
N LEU A 30 5.01 2.99 5.72
CA LEU A 30 3.99 3.49 6.65
C LEU A 30 4.55 3.85 8.04
N GLU A 31 5.70 3.30 8.43
CA GLU A 31 6.37 3.62 9.70
C GLU A 31 7.28 4.85 9.54
N GLU A 32 8.00 4.94 8.43
CA GLU A 32 9.07 5.92 8.22
C GLU A 32 8.60 7.19 7.49
N GLU A 33 7.55 7.13 6.67
CA GLU A 33 7.13 8.22 5.78
C GLU A 33 5.76 8.79 6.23
N PRO A 34 5.72 9.95 6.92
CA PRO A 34 4.46 10.59 7.30
C PRO A 34 3.53 10.85 6.12
N GLN A 35 4.08 11.35 5.02
CA GLN A 35 3.31 11.66 3.83
C GLN A 35 2.67 10.40 3.22
N TYR A 36 3.38 9.28 3.21
CA TYR A 36 2.85 8.03 2.70
C TYR A 36 1.67 7.51 3.53
N ARG A 37 1.63 7.79 4.84
CA ARG A 37 0.45 7.49 5.66
C ARG A 37 -0.76 8.30 5.23
N TYR A 38 -0.61 9.58 4.94
CA TYR A 38 -1.70 10.41 4.45
C TYR A 38 -2.20 9.95 3.08
N GLU A 39 -1.28 9.67 2.16
CA GLU A 39 -1.61 9.09 0.85
C GLU A 39 -2.34 7.75 0.99
N ALA A 40 -1.92 6.90 1.92
CA ALA A 40 -2.58 5.64 2.20
C ALA A 40 -4.01 5.85 2.71
N MET A 41 -4.26 6.82 3.60
CA MET A 41 -5.60 7.13 4.08
C MET A 41 -6.52 7.58 2.94
N VAL A 42 -6.03 8.47 2.08
CA VAL A 42 -6.78 8.93 0.89
C VAL A 42 -7.02 7.77 -0.07
N LEU A 43 -6.02 6.93 -0.33
CA LEU A 43 -6.17 5.77 -1.19
C LEU A 43 -7.23 4.80 -0.65
N LEU A 44 -7.22 4.50 0.66
CA LEU A 44 -8.23 3.66 1.28
C LEU A 44 -9.64 4.23 1.09
N PHE A 45 -9.81 5.54 1.24
CA PHE A 45 -11.08 6.20 0.97
C PHE A 45 -11.52 6.06 -0.50
N THR A 46 -10.61 6.22 -1.47
CA THR A 46 -10.96 6.05 -2.89
C THR A 46 -11.37 4.64 -3.30
N LEU A 47 -11.03 3.63 -2.48
CA LEU A 47 -11.41 2.23 -2.70
C LEU A 47 -12.79 1.88 -2.11
N GLN A 48 -13.39 2.77 -1.33
CA GLN A 48 -14.75 2.59 -0.80
C GLN A 48 -15.78 2.84 -1.90
N THR A 49 -16.95 2.20 -1.79
CA THR A 49 -18.09 2.54 -2.66
C THR A 49 -18.60 3.96 -2.37
N GLU A 50 -19.33 4.57 -3.30
CA GLU A 50 -19.95 5.90 -3.10
C GLU A 50 -20.77 5.95 -1.81
N TYR A 51 -21.60 4.93 -1.56
CA TYR A 51 -22.37 4.81 -0.32
C TYR A 51 -21.47 4.78 0.92
N GLU A 52 -20.37 4.02 0.88
CA GLU A 52 -19.42 3.94 1.99
C GLU A 52 -18.69 5.28 2.21
N GLN A 53 -18.34 6.00 1.15
CA GLN A 53 -17.73 7.33 1.21
C GLN A 53 -18.68 8.38 1.80
N ASP A 54 -19.96 8.30 1.46
CA ASP A 54 -20.98 9.25 1.92
C ASP A 54 -21.39 9.00 3.36
N THR A 55 -21.72 7.75 3.68
CA THR A 55 -22.31 7.39 4.98
C THR A 55 -21.27 6.98 6.03
N SER A 56 -20.02 6.74 5.61
CA SER A 56 -18.98 6.11 6.44
C SER A 56 -19.38 4.75 7.02
N LYS A 57 -20.36 4.05 6.41
CA LYS A 57 -20.82 2.73 6.85
C LYS A 57 -20.36 1.67 5.88
N THR A 58 -19.67 0.63 6.37
CA THR A 58 -19.21 -0.52 5.56
C THR A 58 -20.35 -1.50 5.28
N ARG A 59 -21.27 -1.14 4.39
CA ARG A 59 -22.43 -1.97 4.04
C ARG A 59 -22.06 -3.13 3.13
N ASP A 60 -21.30 -2.83 2.08
CA ASP A 60 -21.11 -3.76 0.96
C ASP A 60 -20.06 -4.83 1.28
N LYS A 61 -19.31 -4.65 2.38
CA LYS A 61 -18.25 -5.56 2.84
C LYS A 61 -17.35 -6.02 1.70
N ASN A 62 -17.09 -5.12 0.73
CA ASN A 62 -16.24 -5.33 -0.43
C ASN A 62 -14.79 -5.70 -0.05
N ARG A 63 -14.44 -5.59 1.24
CA ARG A 63 -13.10 -5.80 1.80
C ARG A 63 -12.09 -4.83 1.18
N GLN A 64 -12.59 -3.70 0.72
CA GLN A 64 -11.85 -2.58 0.17
C GLN A 64 -12.10 -1.34 1.04
N GLY A 65 -11.19 -0.39 0.98
CA GLY A 65 -11.15 0.77 1.87
C GLY A 65 -11.03 0.45 3.37
N PHE A 66 -11.79 1.18 4.19
CA PHE A 66 -11.75 1.05 5.65
C PHE A 66 -12.64 -0.07 6.17
N MET A 67 -12.24 -0.65 7.30
CA MET A 67 -13.05 -1.63 8.03
C MET A 67 -14.02 -0.92 8.96
N SER A 68 -15.09 -1.58 9.40
CA SER A 68 -16.18 -0.94 10.15
C SER A 68 -15.69 -0.13 11.35
N SER A 69 -14.73 -0.65 12.14
CA SER A 69 -14.16 0.03 13.30
C SER A 69 -13.35 1.29 12.98
N HIS A 70 -12.86 1.44 11.75
CA HIS A 70 -12.11 2.62 11.31
C HIS A 70 -12.89 3.47 10.32
N SER A 71 -14.03 2.99 9.81
CA SER A 71 -14.74 3.63 8.70
C SER A 71 -15.16 5.07 8.98
N VAL A 72 -15.69 5.37 10.17
CA VAL A 72 -16.08 6.74 10.56
C VAL A 72 -14.88 7.70 10.57
N HIS A 73 -13.85 7.39 11.35
CA HIS A 73 -12.68 8.27 11.47
C HIS A 73 -11.84 8.29 10.20
N GLY A 74 -11.62 7.13 9.57
CA GLY A 74 -10.82 7.00 8.36
C GLY A 74 -11.43 7.76 7.19
N THR A 75 -12.75 7.65 6.98
CA THR A 75 -13.47 8.39 5.93
C THR A 75 -13.39 9.89 6.18
N ARG A 76 -13.64 10.34 7.42
CA ARG A 76 -13.55 11.77 7.78
C ARG A 76 -12.15 12.34 7.54
N ILE A 77 -11.12 11.69 8.09
CA ILE A 77 -9.72 12.13 7.96
C ILE A 77 -9.29 12.14 6.50
N ALA A 78 -9.66 11.13 5.72
CA ALA A 78 -9.32 11.08 4.30
C ALA A 78 -9.97 12.22 3.49
N LYS A 79 -11.20 12.62 3.83
CA LYS A 79 -11.84 13.81 3.23
C LYS A 79 -11.05 15.09 3.56
N LEU A 80 -10.70 15.30 4.83
CA LEU A 80 -9.88 16.44 5.25
C LEU A 80 -8.55 16.52 4.49
N LEU A 81 -7.85 15.38 4.37
CA LEU A 81 -6.60 15.28 3.61
C LEU A 81 -6.80 15.57 2.12
N LYS A 82 -7.88 15.08 1.52
CA LYS A 82 -8.20 15.33 0.10
C LYS A 82 -8.51 16.81 -0.16
N ASP A 83 -9.12 17.48 0.80
CA ASP A 83 -9.44 18.90 0.74
C ASP A 83 -8.22 19.80 1.08
N GLY A 84 -7.06 19.20 1.39
CA GLY A 84 -5.86 19.94 1.77
C GLY A 84 -5.93 20.57 3.17
N THR A 85 -6.87 20.12 4.01
CA THR A 85 -7.01 20.61 5.38
C THR A 85 -5.89 20.06 6.25
N VAL A 86 -5.28 20.94 7.06
CA VAL A 86 -4.29 20.55 8.07
C VAL A 86 -4.97 19.77 9.18
N LEU A 87 -4.44 18.60 9.50
CA LEU A 87 -4.97 17.76 10.57
C LEU A 87 -4.63 18.34 11.95
N ASP A 88 -5.52 18.13 12.92
CA ASP A 88 -5.20 18.35 14.32
C ASP A 88 -4.39 17.17 14.90
N LEU A 89 -3.89 17.33 16.13
CA LEU A 89 -3.08 16.32 16.79
C LEU A 89 -3.86 15.01 17.02
N GLU A 90 -5.16 15.06 17.29
CA GLU A 90 -5.95 13.85 17.47
C GLU A 90 -6.01 13.07 16.16
N ASP A 91 -6.27 13.76 15.05
CA ASP A 91 -6.32 13.18 13.72
C ASP A 91 -4.97 12.59 13.28
N GLU A 92 -3.86 13.28 13.57
CA GLU A 92 -2.52 12.74 13.32
C GLU A 92 -2.29 11.43 14.09
N VAL A 93 -2.66 11.38 15.37
CA VAL A 93 -2.56 10.15 16.18
C VAL A 93 -3.45 9.05 15.60
N ARG A 94 -4.64 9.37 15.11
CA ARG A 94 -5.52 8.39 14.46
C ARG A 94 -4.91 7.87 13.16
N VAL A 95 -4.28 8.71 12.34
CA VAL A 95 -3.56 8.27 11.13
C VAL A 95 -2.47 7.26 11.50
N LEU A 96 -1.67 7.54 12.53
CA LEU A 96 -0.61 6.64 13.01
C LEU A 96 -1.16 5.27 13.47
N GLN A 97 -2.35 5.24 14.05
CA GLN A 97 -2.98 4.01 14.52
C GLN A 97 -3.68 3.21 13.40
N ILE A 98 -4.27 3.91 12.43
CA ILE A 98 -5.12 3.31 11.39
C ILE A 98 -4.27 2.84 10.21
N ALA A 99 -3.44 3.70 9.63
CA ALA A 99 -2.79 3.42 8.33
C ALA A 99 -1.95 2.12 8.31
N PRO A 100 -1.12 1.80 9.33
CA PRO A 100 -0.30 0.58 9.33
C PRO A 100 -1.11 -0.73 9.23
N ARG A 101 -2.38 -0.71 9.68
CA ARG A 101 -3.26 -1.89 9.67
C ARG A 101 -3.66 -2.31 8.26
N TYR A 102 -3.46 -1.45 7.27
CA TYR A 102 -3.87 -1.68 5.88
C TYR A 102 -2.72 -2.08 4.94
N SER A 103 -1.52 -2.35 5.47
CA SER A 103 -0.35 -2.77 4.67
C SER A 103 -0.63 -3.90 3.68
N ARG A 104 -1.47 -4.88 4.05
CA ARG A 104 -1.86 -5.99 3.15
C ARG A 104 -2.70 -5.49 1.96
N GLN A 105 -3.70 -4.64 2.23
CA GLN A 105 -4.59 -4.12 1.19
C GLN A 105 -3.83 -3.18 0.25
N LEU A 106 -2.98 -2.32 0.80
CA LEU A 106 -2.13 -1.42 0.04
C LEU A 106 -1.14 -2.20 -0.86
N ALA A 107 -0.61 -3.34 -0.42
CA ALA A 107 0.21 -4.21 -1.27
C ALA A 107 -0.59 -4.81 -2.44
N VAL A 108 -1.86 -5.18 -2.23
CA VAL A 108 -2.75 -5.66 -3.31
C VAL A 108 -2.98 -4.56 -4.34
N VAL A 109 -3.24 -3.33 -3.87
CA VAL A 109 -3.44 -2.17 -4.76
C VAL A 109 -2.16 -1.82 -5.52
N ALA A 110 -1.00 -1.81 -4.85
CA ALA A 110 0.29 -1.56 -5.48
C ALA A 110 0.57 -2.59 -6.58
N ARG A 111 0.33 -3.88 -6.30
CA ARG A 111 0.44 -4.95 -7.29
C ARG A 111 -0.48 -4.73 -8.49
N ALA A 112 -1.75 -4.39 -8.25
CA ALA A 112 -2.71 -4.11 -9.32
C ALA A 112 -2.27 -2.93 -10.20
N ARG A 113 -1.73 -1.87 -9.60
CA ARG A 113 -1.15 -0.72 -10.33
C ARG A 113 0.07 -1.11 -11.15
N GLN A 114 1.00 -1.87 -10.58
CA GLN A 114 2.18 -2.35 -11.30
C GLN A 114 1.81 -3.23 -12.51
N ILE A 115 0.78 -4.08 -12.39
CA ILE A 115 0.27 -4.88 -13.52
C ILE A 115 -0.41 -4.00 -14.57
N ALA A 116 -1.13 -2.96 -14.16
CA ALA A 116 -1.76 -2.04 -15.10
C ALA A 116 -0.72 -1.21 -15.88
N GLU A 117 0.39 -0.86 -15.24
CA GLU A 117 1.52 -0.14 -15.84
C GLU A 117 2.38 -1.05 -16.75
N ASP A 118 2.62 -2.29 -16.31
CA ASP A 118 3.32 -3.32 -17.08
C ASP A 118 2.50 -4.62 -17.10
N PRO A 119 1.67 -4.83 -18.15
CA PRO A 119 0.87 -6.04 -18.29
C PRO A 119 1.69 -7.33 -18.37
N ALA A 120 2.98 -7.29 -18.70
CA ALA A 120 3.83 -8.48 -18.70
C ALA A 120 3.98 -9.07 -17.28
N LEU A 121 3.85 -8.23 -16.25
CA LEU A 121 3.83 -8.68 -14.85
C LEU A 121 2.58 -9.50 -14.50
N ALA A 122 1.52 -9.48 -15.32
CA ALA A 122 0.33 -10.31 -15.10
C ALA A 122 0.67 -11.81 -15.12
N GLU A 123 1.59 -12.24 -15.98
CA GLU A 123 2.02 -13.65 -16.04
C GLU A 123 2.76 -14.05 -14.78
N VAL A 124 3.71 -13.21 -14.34
CA VAL A 124 4.45 -13.41 -13.10
C VAL A 124 3.50 -13.43 -11.91
N ALA A 125 2.47 -12.56 -11.92
CA ALA A 125 1.47 -12.55 -10.88
C ALA A 125 0.73 -13.88 -10.76
N ARG A 126 0.36 -14.54 -11.87
CA ARG A 126 -0.33 -15.83 -11.85
C ARG A 126 0.48 -16.91 -11.12
N ILE A 127 1.79 -16.97 -11.37
CA ILE A 127 2.69 -17.95 -10.73
C ILE A 127 2.66 -17.85 -9.20
N PHE A 128 2.64 -16.63 -8.65
CA PHE A 128 2.65 -16.41 -7.20
C PHE A 128 1.25 -16.37 -6.55
N SER A 129 0.17 -16.46 -7.32
CA SER A 129 -1.22 -16.38 -6.79
C SER A 129 -1.89 -17.75 -6.62
N ALA A 130 -1.25 -18.83 -7.07
CA ALA A 130 -1.79 -20.20 -7.07
C ALA A 130 -1.53 -20.99 -5.77
N GLY A 131 -1.28 -20.29 -4.64
CA GLY A 131 -0.98 -20.88 -3.33
C GLY A 131 -1.93 -20.43 -2.24
#